data_AF-A0A0Q3QIP9-F1
#
_entry.id   AF-A0A0Q3QIP9-F1
#
_cell.length_a   1.000
_cell.length_b   1.000
_cell.length_c   1.000
_cell.angle_alpha   90.00
_cell.angle_beta   90.00
_cell.angle_gamma   90.00
#
_symmetry.space_group_name_H-M   'P 1'
#
loop_
_entity.id
_entity.type
_entity.pdbx_description
1 polymer ?
#
loop_
_entity_poly.entity_id
_entity_poly.type
_entity_poly.pdbx_seq_one_letter_code
_entity_poly.pdbx_strand_id
1 'polypeptide(L)'
;MKIKLRVDVLEKLQEKNGWNDTELAKNMGISRSRLWRAKLPEDHNEYCSPGENLIVGALNAFPEKKFEDLFFLTSVCRVLHNKTTA
;
A
#
# COMPACT_ATOMS: atom_id res chain seq x y z
N MET A 1 -6.39 12.52 -3.87
CA MET A 1 -5.97 11.63 -2.76
C MET A 1 -5.26 10.44 -3.36
N LYS A 2 -3.94 10.29 -3.13
CA LYS A 2 -3.20 9.10 -3.54
C LYS A 2 -2.77 8.35 -2.29
N ILE A 3 -3.07 7.05 -2.26
CA ILE A 3 -2.58 6.12 -1.24
C ILE A 3 -1.20 5.65 -1.70
N LYS A 4 -0.26 5.54 -0.77
CA LYS A 4 1.09 5.05 -1.02
C LYS A 4 1.43 3.92 -0.07
N LEU A 5 2.24 2.99 -0.57
CA LEU A 5 2.76 1.85 0.17
C LEU A 5 4.06 2.25 0.85
N ARG A 6 4.23 1.86 2.11
CA ARG A 6 5.51 1.91 2.82
C ARG A 6 6.32 0.68 2.41
N VAL A 7 7.07 0.80 1.33
CA VAL A 7 7.82 -0.32 0.71
C VAL A 7 8.81 -0.93 1.72
N ASP A 8 9.50 -0.08 2.48
CA ASP A 8 10.46 -0.49 3.52
C ASP A 8 9.81 -1.33 4.63
N VAL A 9 8.58 -1.00 5.02
CA VAL A 9 7.83 -1.77 6.04
C VAL A 9 7.38 -3.11 5.46
N LEU A 10 6.89 -3.11 4.21
CA LEU A 10 6.46 -4.33 3.53
C LEU A 10 7.63 -5.31 3.37
N GLU A 11 8.81 -4.84 2.98
CA GLU A 11 10.01 -5.66 2.80
C GLU A 11 10.48 -6.28 4.12
N LYS A 12 10.48 -5.50 5.23
CA LYS A 12 10.79 -6.05 6.56
C LYS A 12 9.81 -7.13 7.00
N LEU A 13 8.52 -6.98 6.70
CA LEU A 13 7.51 -7.99 7.01
C LEU A 13 7.68 -9.23 6.14
N GLN A 14 8.02 -9.05 4.87
CA GLN A 14 8.34 -10.14 3.96
C GLN A 14 9.54 -10.95 4.44
N GLU A 15 10.63 -10.27 4.81
CA GLU A 15 11.84 -10.90 5.37
C GLU A 15 11.54 -11.65 6.68
N LYS A 16 10.80 -11.03 7.60
CA LYS A 16 10.42 -11.64 8.88
C LYS A 16 9.64 -12.95 8.70
N ASN A 17 8.81 -13.03 7.66
CA ASN A 17 8.05 -14.24 7.35
C ASN A 17 8.79 -15.21 6.42
N GLY A 18 10.00 -14.87 5.96
CA GLY A 18 10.79 -15.68 5.06
C GLY A 18 10.18 -15.83 3.66
N TRP A 19 9.38 -14.86 3.22
CA TRP A 19 8.68 -14.94 1.94
C TRP A 19 9.48 -14.34 0.79
N ASN A 20 9.49 -15.00 -0.36
CA ASN A 20 9.90 -14.38 -1.62
C ASN A 20 8.73 -13.59 -2.25
N ASP A 21 8.99 -12.83 -3.32
CA ASP A 21 7.95 -12.02 -3.97
C ASP A 21 6.77 -12.85 -4.54
N THR A 22 7.01 -14.10 -4.91
CA THR A 22 5.95 -15.01 -5.38
C THR A 22 5.04 -15.40 -4.23
N GLU A 23 5.62 -15.72 -3.07
CA GLU A 23 4.89 -16.08 -1.86
C GLU A 23 4.14 -14.89 -1.29
N LEU A 24 4.77 -13.72 -1.23
CA LEU A 24 4.11 -12.50 -0.78
C LEU A 24 2.91 -12.17 -1.67
N ALA A 25 3.09 -12.17 -3.00
CA ALA A 25 1.99 -11.92 -3.93
C ALA A 25 0.85 -12.94 -3.77
N LYS A 26 1.20 -14.22 -3.56
CA LYS A 26 0.23 -15.29 -3.29
C LYS A 26 -0.54 -15.05 -1.99
N ASN A 27 0.14 -14.73 -0.89
CA ASN A 27 -0.47 -14.47 0.41
C ASN A 27 -1.35 -13.21 0.39
N MET A 28 -0.98 -12.22 -0.43
CA MET A 28 -1.78 -11.02 -0.68
C MET A 28 -2.93 -11.25 -1.68
N GLY A 29 -3.00 -12.41 -2.36
CA GLY A 29 -4.00 -12.67 -3.39
C GLY A 29 -3.89 -11.78 -4.64
N ILE A 30 -2.69 -11.32 -4.98
CA ILE A 30 -2.43 -10.47 -6.16
C ILE A 30 -1.39 -11.10 -7.10
N SER A 31 -1.27 -10.56 -8.32
CA SER A 31 -0.21 -10.99 -9.24
C SER A 31 1.16 -10.43 -8.84
N ARG A 32 2.22 -11.20 -9.11
CA ARG A 32 3.61 -10.76 -8.88
C ARG A 32 3.94 -9.43 -9.55
N SER A 33 3.47 -9.23 -10.79
CA SER A 33 3.69 -7.97 -11.51
C SER A 33 3.00 -6.79 -10.82
N ARG A 34 1.84 -6.99 -10.18
CA ARG A 34 1.16 -5.93 -9.42
C ARG A 34 1.91 -5.60 -8.13
N LEU A 35 2.43 -6.61 -7.42
CA LEU A 35 3.32 -6.40 -6.29
C LEU A 35 4.57 -5.63 -6.70
N TRP A 36 5.25 -6.06 -7.76
CA TRP A 36 6.46 -5.40 -8.27
C TRP A 36 6.21 -3.93 -8.61
N ARG A 37 5.17 -3.63 -9.40
CA ARG A 37 4.82 -2.23 -9.78
C ARG A 37 4.52 -1.34 -8.59
N ALA A 38 4.01 -1.89 -7.48
CA ALA A 38 3.71 -1.13 -6.28
C ALA A 38 4.95 -0.87 -5.40
N LYS A 39 6.01 -1.68 -5.54
CA LYS A 39 7.30 -1.50 -4.84
C LYS A 39 8.24 -0.53 -5.56
N LEU A 40 7.98 -0.20 -6.83
CA LEU A 40 8.84 0.68 -7.62
C LEU A 40 8.86 2.12 -7.07
N PRO A 41 9.96 2.87 -7.32
CA PRO A 41 9.99 4.31 -7.12
C PRO A 41 8.87 5.02 -7.88
N GLU A 42 8.34 6.11 -7.32
CA GLU A 42 7.18 6.79 -7.89
C GLU A 42 7.42 7.45 -9.25
N ASP A 43 8.66 7.81 -9.52
CA ASP A 43 9.14 8.37 -10.78
C ASP A 43 9.39 7.30 -11.85
N HIS A 44 9.30 6.01 -11.47
CA HIS A 44 9.44 4.91 -12.42
C HIS A 44 8.20 4.81 -13.32
N ASN A 45 8.39 4.68 -14.63
CA ASN A 45 7.30 4.65 -15.62
C ASN A 45 6.25 3.53 -15.38
N GLU A 46 6.71 2.37 -14.90
CA GLU A 46 5.83 1.23 -14.55
C GLU A 46 5.19 1.32 -13.16
N TYR A 47 5.52 2.34 -12.36
CA TYR A 47 4.97 2.47 -11.01
C TYR A 47 3.44 2.56 -11.04
N CYS A 48 2.80 1.78 -10.18
CA CYS A 48 1.36 1.78 -10.04
C CYS A 48 1.00 2.01 -8.58
N SER A 49 0.28 3.11 -8.30
CA SER A 49 -0.16 3.39 -6.95
C SER A 49 -1.05 2.26 -6.40
N PRO A 50 -0.94 1.92 -5.10
CA PRO A 50 -1.79 0.94 -4.45
C PRO A 50 -3.28 1.16 -4.72
N GLY A 51 -3.90 0.19 -5.39
CA GLY A 51 -5.35 0.08 -5.51
C GLY A 51 -5.95 -0.75 -4.39
N GLU A 52 -7.29 -0.82 -4.36
CA GLU A 52 -8.06 -1.55 -3.35
C GLU A 52 -7.60 -3.00 -3.16
N ASN A 53 -7.43 -3.76 -4.25
CA ASN A 53 -6.99 -5.16 -4.17
C ASN A 53 -5.62 -5.33 -3.50
N LEU A 54 -4.71 -4.37 -3.67
CA LEU A 54 -3.40 -4.43 -3.03
C LEU A 54 -3.50 -4.12 -1.53
N ILE A 55 -4.36 -3.16 -1.17
CA ILE A 55 -4.59 -2.77 0.22
C ILE A 55 -5.25 -3.91 0.99
N VAL A 56 -6.36 -4.45 0.46
CA VAL A 56 -7.07 -5.59 1.06
C VAL A 56 -6.13 -6.80 1.16
N GLY A 57 -5.37 -7.08 0.08
CA GLY A 57 -4.39 -8.16 0.07
C GLY A 57 -3.32 -8.02 1.15
N ALA A 58 -2.77 -6.82 1.34
CA ALA A 58 -1.77 -6.56 2.36
C ALA A 58 -2.33 -6.73 3.78
N LEU A 59 -3.54 -6.21 4.05
CA LEU A 59 -4.17 -6.32 5.36
C LEU A 59 -4.58 -7.76 5.71
N ASN A 60 -4.96 -8.55 4.70
CA ASN A 60 -5.23 -9.97 4.90
C ASN A 60 -3.95 -10.79 5.13
N ALA A 61 -2.86 -10.44 4.44
CA ALA A 61 -1.56 -11.11 4.61
C ALA A 61 -0.90 -10.79 5.96
N PHE A 62 -1.18 -9.62 6.52
CA PHE A 62 -0.63 -9.13 7.80
C PHE A 62 -1.76 -8.65 8.73
N PRO A 63 -2.56 -9.57 9.30
CA PRO A 63 -3.74 -9.23 10.09
C PRO A 63 -3.43 -8.46 11.38
N GLU A 64 -2.18 -8.48 11.85
CA GLU A 64 -1.72 -7.70 12.99
C GLU A 64 -1.41 -6.23 12.66
N LYS A 65 -1.39 -5.88 11.37
CA LYS A 65 -1.10 -4.53 10.88
C LYS A 65 -2.35 -3.75 10.55
N LYS A 66 -2.32 -2.46 10.88
CA LYS A 66 -3.34 -1.50 10.45
C LYS A 66 -2.97 -0.91 9.10
N PHE A 67 -3.95 -0.26 8.47
CA PHE A 67 -3.74 0.46 7.22
C PHE A 67 -2.58 1.46 7.31
N GLU A 68 -2.51 2.25 8.38
CA GLU A 68 -1.50 3.29 8.61
C GLU A 68 -0.07 2.76 8.82
N ASP A 69 0.07 1.50 9.22
CA ASP A 69 1.37 0.82 9.35
C ASP A 69 1.97 0.48 7.98
N LEU A 70 1.12 0.23 6.99
CA LEU A 70 1.51 -0.24 5.65
C LEU A 70 1.35 0.84 4.58
N PHE A 71 0.45 1.80 4.79
CA PHE A 71 0.05 2.79 3.81
C PHE A 71 -0.02 4.19 4.40
N PHE A 72 0.06 5.20 3.54
CA PHE A 72 -0.12 6.59 3.91
C PHE A 72 -0.75 7.40 2.77
N LEU A 73 -1.29 8.57 3.11
CA LEU A 73 -1.92 9.49 2.15
C LEU A 73 -0.98 10.64 1.83
N THR A 74 -0.79 10.98 0.56
CA THR A 74 0.13 12.05 0.14
C THR A 74 -0.51 13.36 -0.28
N SER A 75 -1.83 13.50 -0.09
CA SER A 75 -2.48 14.80 -0.21
C SER A 75 -3.45 14.98 0.95
N VAL A 76 -3.28 16.06 1.70
CA VAL A 76 -4.17 16.51 2.77
C VAL A 76 -5.59 16.72 2.21
N CYS A 77 -6.60 16.28 2.95
CA CYS A 77 -7.99 16.57 2.64
C CYS A 77 -8.21 18.08 2.48
N ARG A 78 -8.96 18.47 1.44
CA ARG A 78 -9.45 19.85 1.27
C ARG A 78 -10.14 20.26 2.57
N VAL A 79 -9.75 21.39 3.17
CA VAL A 79 -10.48 22.00 4.28
C VAL A 79 -11.91 22.22 3.82
N LEU A 80 -12.88 21.53 4.46
CA LEU A 80 -14.28 21.89 4.32
C LEU A 80 -14.45 23.23 5.04
N HIS A 81 -14.53 24.32 4.29
CA HIS A 81 -15.06 25.56 4.84
C HIS A 81 -16.52 25.29 5.20
N ASN A 82 -16.78 24.97 6.47
CA ASN A 82 -18.10 25.14 7.04
C ASN A 82 -18.39 26.64 6.94
N LYS A 83 -19.22 27.04 5.97
CA LYS A 83 -19.80 28.38 6.00
C LYS A 83 -20.67 28.43 7.24
N THR A 84 -20.15 29.03 8.30
CA THR A 84 -20.98 29.56 9.38
C THR A 84 -21.93 30.56 8.74
N THR A 85 -23.15 30.14 8.47
CA THR A 85 -24.28 31.04 8.24
C THR A 85 -24.45 31.87 9.51
N ALA A 86 -24.10 33.15 9.40
CA ALA A 86 -24.49 34.20 10.34
C ALA A 86 -25.98 34.51 10.20
#